data_AF-A0A3N5N1P6-F1
#
_entry.id   AF-A0A3N5N1P6-F1
#
_cell.length_a   1.000
_cell.length_b   1.000
_cell.length_c   1.000
_cell.angle_alpha   90.00
_cell.angle_beta   90.00
_cell.angle_gamma   90.00
#
_symmetry.space_group_name_H-M   'P 1'
#
loop_
_entity.id
_entity.type
_entity.pdbx_description
1 polymer ?
#
loop_
_entity_poly.entity_id
_entity_poly.type
_entity_poly.pdbx_seq_one_letter_code
_entity_poly.pdbx_strand_id
1 'polypeptide(L)'
;VQVPAGEYPSFEVRTNLRMGANRPGYPELERADRLEGITYHNHGRTGEVYQMEGPAWENDRVGFRNYLDQRNGMDIFGKLTGRMVLDSVGIAGRQSYHERDSWGMDVLKVGTSLGAGSIACHYRDSLFRVGDNGSGAYRAVVEGPLRSLLELSFSGWNVSGQSVDVVHRVGIQAGTRYYNGRISLSGAGVEMDPVTGIVNMKSDSLHVMELNERVTGFLTHAPQSEDTTMLAMALLVHSADVKEYGEAPGSGGGITETYYVVLDAGGDQDAEYRFYALWEQEDPRWSSLEEVTSFLRREADRWEEPVRIEKQK
;
A
#
# COMPACT_ATOMS: atom_id res chain seq x y z
N VAL A 1 -26.06 8.73 -22.81
CA VAL A 1 -26.74 7.42 -22.92
C VAL A 1 -26.24 6.57 -21.78
N GLN A 2 -27.06 6.28 -20.77
CA GLN A 2 -26.72 5.26 -19.77
C GLN A 2 -26.97 3.89 -20.41
N VAL A 3 -25.94 3.06 -20.43
CA VAL A 3 -26.06 1.66 -20.87
C VAL A 3 -26.72 0.89 -19.72
N PRO A 4 -27.71 0.01 -19.95
CA PRO A 4 -28.26 -0.85 -18.90
C PRO A 4 -27.18 -1.77 -18.31
N ALA A 5 -27.24 -2.07 -17.01
CA ALA A 5 -26.22 -2.88 -16.35
C ALA A 5 -26.03 -4.28 -16.98
N GLY A 6 -27.10 -4.87 -17.53
CA GLY A 6 -27.04 -6.15 -18.24
C GLY A 6 -26.36 -6.09 -19.62
N GLU A 7 -26.06 -4.89 -20.12
CA GLU A 7 -25.38 -4.65 -21.40
C GLU A 7 -23.95 -4.14 -21.19
N TYR A 8 -23.46 -4.11 -19.94
CA TYR A 8 -22.07 -3.77 -19.68
C TYR A 8 -21.13 -4.82 -20.27
N PRO A 9 -19.99 -4.40 -20.85
CA PRO A 9 -18.98 -5.34 -21.30
C PRO A 9 -18.51 -6.19 -20.12
N SER A 10 -18.42 -7.50 -20.33
CA SER A 10 -17.80 -8.43 -19.40
C SER A 10 -16.29 -8.37 -19.55
N PHE A 11 -15.58 -8.33 -18.43
CA PHE A 11 -14.12 -8.36 -18.39
C PHE A 11 -13.66 -9.55 -17.56
N GLU A 12 -12.52 -10.12 -17.94
CA GLU A 12 -11.81 -11.08 -17.09
C GLU A 12 -11.44 -10.42 -15.76
N VAL A 13 -11.64 -11.15 -14.65
CA VAL A 13 -11.27 -10.68 -13.31
C VAL A 13 -9.75 -10.63 -13.20
N ARG A 14 -9.22 -9.43 -13.03
CA ARG A 14 -7.79 -9.10 -12.94
C ARG A 14 -7.46 -8.23 -11.73
N THR A 15 -8.43 -8.00 -10.85
CA THR A 15 -8.26 -7.39 -9.53
C THR A 15 -9.10 -8.14 -8.52
N ASN A 16 -8.64 -8.19 -7.27
CA ASN A 16 -9.30 -8.89 -6.17
C ASN A 16 -9.05 -8.14 -4.85
N LEU A 17 -10.05 -8.10 -3.98
CA LEU A 17 -9.93 -7.71 -2.58
C LEU A 17 -10.16 -8.93 -1.70
N ARG A 18 -9.38 -9.08 -0.64
CA ARG A 18 -9.50 -10.21 0.27
C ARG A 18 -9.38 -9.79 1.71
N MET A 19 -10.48 -9.86 2.44
CA MET A 19 -10.55 -9.75 3.88
C MET A 19 -11.26 -10.98 4.46
N GLY A 20 -10.51 -12.08 4.66
CA GLY A 20 -11.07 -13.32 5.18
C GLY A 20 -11.09 -13.38 6.71
N ALA A 21 -12.21 -13.79 7.31
CA ALA A 21 -12.24 -14.17 8.72
C ALA A 21 -11.48 -15.48 8.94
N ASN A 22 -10.60 -15.57 9.94
CA ASN A 22 -9.90 -16.82 10.28
C ASN A 22 -10.79 -17.79 11.08
N ARG A 23 -11.78 -18.36 10.39
CA ARG A 23 -12.68 -19.39 10.90
C ARG A 23 -13.02 -20.37 9.76
N PRO A 24 -13.60 -21.55 10.04
CA PRO A 24 -13.85 -22.56 9.02
C PRO A 24 -14.51 -21.99 7.76
N GLY A 25 -13.88 -22.20 6.60
CA GLY A 25 -14.34 -21.71 5.30
C GLY A 25 -13.84 -20.31 4.91
N TYR A 26 -13.13 -19.60 5.79
CA TYR A 26 -12.56 -18.27 5.54
C TYR A 26 -13.55 -17.31 4.83
N PRO A 27 -14.73 -17.04 5.42
CA PRO A 27 -15.71 -16.20 4.76
C PRO A 27 -15.16 -14.79 4.54
N GLU A 28 -15.42 -14.25 3.34
CA GLU A 28 -15.10 -12.87 2.97
C GLU A 28 -15.86 -11.88 3.87
N LEU A 29 -15.20 -10.79 4.21
CA LEU A 29 -15.74 -9.70 5.01
C LEU A 29 -15.67 -8.40 4.21
N GLU A 30 -16.82 -7.88 3.78
CA GLU A 30 -16.91 -6.55 3.14
C GLU A 30 -16.51 -5.41 4.11
N ARG A 31 -16.57 -5.68 5.42
CA ARG A 31 -16.19 -4.76 6.51
C ARG A 31 -15.60 -5.53 7.68
N ALA A 32 -14.61 -4.94 8.32
CA ALA A 32 -14.00 -5.50 9.52
C ALA A 32 -13.44 -4.39 10.42
N ASP A 33 -13.58 -4.57 11.73
CA ASP A 33 -13.02 -3.64 12.71
C ASP A 33 -11.56 -3.99 13.01
N ARG A 34 -10.77 -2.96 13.23
CA ARG A 34 -9.38 -3.10 13.65
C ARG A 34 -9.31 -3.57 15.09
N LEU A 35 -8.40 -4.50 15.37
CA LEU A 35 -8.24 -5.03 16.71
C LEU A 35 -7.49 -4.02 17.59
N GLU A 36 -8.14 -3.57 18.66
CA GLU A 36 -7.54 -2.67 19.64
C GLU A 36 -6.59 -3.42 20.59
N GLY A 37 -5.50 -2.75 21.01
CA GLY A 37 -4.53 -3.31 21.95
C GLY A 37 -3.61 -4.38 21.37
N ILE A 38 -3.62 -4.57 20.05
CA ILE A 38 -2.69 -5.44 19.33
C ILE A 38 -1.54 -4.60 18.78
N THR A 39 -0.40 -4.69 19.46
CA THR A 39 0.87 -3.98 19.21
C THR A 39 1.86 -4.90 18.48
N TYR A 40 3.06 -4.38 18.19
CA TYR A 40 4.19 -5.18 17.72
C TYR A 40 4.58 -6.35 18.65
N HIS A 41 4.24 -6.34 19.94
CA HIS A 41 4.65 -7.40 20.88
C HIS A 41 3.68 -8.59 20.95
N ASN A 42 2.45 -8.44 20.44
CA ASN A 42 1.41 -9.47 20.51
C ASN A 42 0.63 -9.62 19.19
N HIS A 43 1.25 -9.24 18.08
CA HIS A 43 0.61 -9.13 16.77
C HIS A 43 0.05 -10.46 16.22
N GLY A 44 0.58 -11.62 16.64
CA GLY A 44 0.09 -12.93 16.21
C GLY A 44 -1.40 -13.18 16.52
N ARG A 45 -1.98 -12.42 17.47
CA ARG A 45 -3.41 -12.44 17.77
C ARG A 45 -4.28 -11.93 16.62
N THR A 46 -3.75 -11.06 15.75
CA THR A 46 -4.48 -10.61 14.56
C THR A 46 -4.70 -11.76 13.59
N GLY A 47 -3.73 -12.65 13.46
CA GLY A 47 -3.85 -13.88 12.68
C GLY A 47 -4.90 -14.83 13.21
N GLU A 48 -5.27 -14.80 14.49
CA GLU A 48 -6.37 -15.60 15.06
C GLU A 48 -7.75 -15.13 14.58
N VAL A 49 -7.87 -13.88 14.14
CA VAL A 49 -9.14 -13.27 13.71
C VAL A 49 -9.23 -13.14 12.19
N TYR A 50 -8.12 -12.83 11.53
CA TYR A 50 -8.08 -12.50 10.09
C TYR A 50 -7.06 -13.35 9.33
N GLN A 51 -7.46 -13.89 8.18
CA GLN A 51 -6.71 -14.86 7.36
C GLN A 51 -5.26 -14.46 7.09
N MET A 52 -5.04 -13.21 6.72
CA MET A 52 -3.71 -12.65 6.43
C MET A 52 -3.36 -11.50 7.39
N GLU A 53 -3.91 -11.55 8.62
CA GLU A 53 -3.81 -10.49 9.63
C GLU A 53 -4.45 -9.15 9.23
N GLY A 54 -5.21 -9.11 8.13
CA GLY A 54 -5.89 -7.91 7.66
C GLY A 54 -6.30 -8.03 6.20
N PRO A 55 -6.68 -6.90 5.58
CA PRO A 55 -7.12 -6.88 4.19
C PRO A 55 -5.92 -6.99 3.26
N ALA A 56 -6.13 -7.71 2.17
CA ALA A 56 -5.19 -7.85 1.08
C ALA A 56 -5.85 -7.46 -0.24
N TRP A 57 -5.06 -7.01 -1.21
CA TRP A 57 -5.54 -6.63 -2.52
C TRP A 57 -4.49 -6.99 -3.57
N GLU A 58 -4.94 -7.37 -4.76
CA GLU A 58 -4.04 -7.78 -5.85
C GLU A 58 -4.58 -7.42 -7.22
N ASN A 59 -3.68 -7.47 -8.20
CA ASN A 59 -4.00 -7.57 -9.60
C ASN A 59 -3.17 -8.68 -10.27
N ASP A 60 -3.20 -8.74 -11.59
CA ASP A 60 -2.46 -9.74 -12.38
C ASP A 60 -0.93 -9.55 -12.41
N ARG A 61 -0.37 -8.64 -11.61
CA ARG A 61 1.06 -8.32 -11.55
C ARG A 61 1.62 -8.31 -10.13
N VAL A 62 0.86 -7.85 -9.16
CA VAL A 62 1.33 -7.67 -7.77
C VAL A 62 0.17 -7.75 -6.80
N GLY A 63 0.45 -8.14 -5.56
CA GLY A 63 -0.47 -8.02 -4.44
C GLY A 63 0.17 -7.32 -3.25
N PHE A 64 -0.66 -6.96 -2.29
CA PHE A 64 -0.27 -6.27 -1.06
C PHE A 64 -1.21 -6.68 0.07
N ARG A 65 -0.83 -6.37 1.30
CA ARG A 65 -1.72 -6.41 2.46
C ARG A 65 -1.47 -5.25 3.40
N ASN A 66 -2.42 -5.04 4.30
CA ASN A 66 -2.27 -4.18 5.47
C ASN A 66 -2.53 -5.00 6.73
N TYR A 67 -1.77 -4.76 7.79
CA TYR A 67 -2.06 -5.32 9.11
C TYR A 67 -3.19 -4.54 9.78
N LEU A 68 -4.35 -5.19 9.98
CA LEU A 68 -5.53 -4.56 10.58
C LEU A 68 -5.44 -4.53 12.12
N ASP A 69 -4.33 -3.99 12.62
CA ASP A 69 -3.99 -3.77 14.03
C ASP A 69 -3.15 -2.48 14.20
N GLN A 70 -2.43 -2.29 15.31
CA GLN A 70 -1.66 -1.06 15.57
C GLN A 70 -0.32 -1.00 14.82
N ARG A 71 0.12 -2.08 14.17
CA ARG A 71 1.29 -2.03 13.28
C ARG A 71 0.99 -1.18 12.06
N ASN A 72 -0.24 -1.29 11.53
CA ASN A 72 -0.72 -0.64 10.30
C ASN A 72 0.23 -0.80 9.09
N GLY A 73 1.24 -1.69 9.16
CA GLY A 73 2.23 -1.86 8.12
C GLY A 73 1.63 -2.44 6.85
N MET A 74 2.33 -2.27 5.72
CA MET A 74 1.93 -2.83 4.44
C MET A 74 3.03 -3.73 3.88
N ASP A 75 2.67 -4.92 3.42
CA ASP A 75 3.57 -5.87 2.75
C ASP A 75 3.31 -5.97 1.26
N ILE A 76 4.21 -6.64 0.56
CA ILE A 76 4.14 -6.91 -0.88
C ILE A 76 4.03 -8.42 -1.08
N PHE A 77 3.00 -8.85 -1.78
CA PHE A 77 2.93 -10.17 -2.39
C PHE A 77 3.49 -10.10 -3.81
N GLY A 78 4.72 -10.59 -3.98
CA GLY A 78 5.36 -10.72 -5.29
C GLY A 78 4.73 -11.89 -6.05
N LYS A 79 4.31 -11.66 -7.30
CA LYS A 79 3.55 -12.65 -8.08
C LYS A 79 4.32 -13.17 -9.29
N LEU A 80 4.20 -14.46 -9.53
CA LEU A 80 4.70 -15.20 -10.70
C LEU A 80 3.55 -15.62 -11.65
N THR A 81 2.32 -15.25 -11.31
CA THR A 81 1.10 -15.60 -12.05
C THR A 81 0.18 -14.40 -12.20
N GLY A 82 -0.55 -14.34 -13.32
CA GLY A 82 -1.61 -13.36 -13.53
C GLY A 82 -2.94 -13.70 -12.86
N ARG A 83 -3.08 -14.89 -12.27
CA ARG A 83 -4.31 -15.32 -11.58
C ARG A 83 -4.48 -14.56 -10.26
N MET A 84 -5.72 -14.33 -9.84
CA MET A 84 -6.00 -13.90 -8.46
C MET A 84 -5.75 -15.08 -7.53
N VAL A 85 -4.98 -14.87 -6.46
CA VAL A 85 -4.53 -15.95 -5.56
C VAL A 85 -4.86 -15.69 -4.10
N LEU A 86 -5.15 -14.45 -3.70
CA LEU A 86 -5.28 -14.06 -2.30
C LEU A 86 -6.41 -14.79 -1.56
N ASP A 87 -7.46 -15.22 -2.26
CA ASP A 87 -8.53 -16.05 -1.68
C ASP A 87 -8.01 -17.38 -1.12
N SER A 88 -6.91 -17.86 -1.69
CA SER A 88 -6.31 -19.18 -1.40
C SER A 88 -5.04 -19.12 -0.55
N VAL A 89 -4.55 -17.90 -0.26
CA VAL A 89 -3.31 -17.61 0.48
C VAL A 89 -3.61 -17.43 1.98
N GLY A 90 -2.71 -17.86 2.87
CA GLY A 90 -2.90 -17.67 4.32
C GLY A 90 -3.98 -18.59 4.93
N ILE A 91 -4.23 -19.74 4.31
CA ILE A 91 -5.17 -20.76 4.82
C ILE A 91 -4.43 -21.73 5.73
N ALA A 92 -4.96 -21.96 6.94
CA ALA A 92 -4.37 -22.89 7.90
C ALA A 92 -4.24 -24.31 7.31
N GLY A 93 -3.09 -24.95 7.55
CA GLY A 93 -2.76 -26.27 7.01
C GLY A 93 -2.30 -26.27 5.55
N ARG A 94 -2.20 -25.11 4.90
CA ARG A 94 -1.50 -24.93 3.61
C ARG A 94 -0.08 -24.38 3.83
N GLN A 95 0.69 -24.34 2.75
CA GLN A 95 2.00 -23.72 2.74
C GLN A 95 1.91 -22.25 3.17
N SER A 96 2.89 -21.80 3.97
CA SER A 96 2.99 -20.41 4.38
C SER A 96 3.28 -19.52 3.19
N TYR A 97 2.67 -18.33 3.13
CA TYR A 97 2.98 -17.35 2.09
C TYR A 97 4.36 -16.72 2.24
N HIS A 98 5.02 -16.90 3.38
CA HIS A 98 6.44 -16.55 3.55
C HIS A 98 7.37 -17.53 2.84
N GLU A 99 6.84 -18.65 2.34
CA GLU A 99 7.59 -19.60 1.53
C GLU A 99 7.20 -19.44 0.06
N ARG A 100 8.16 -19.70 -0.83
CA ARG A 100 7.93 -19.65 -2.27
C ARG A 100 6.95 -20.72 -2.72
N ASP A 101 5.95 -20.32 -3.49
CA ASP A 101 5.00 -21.19 -4.18
C ASP A 101 4.95 -20.81 -5.68
N SER A 102 4.28 -21.63 -6.47
CA SER A 102 3.99 -21.45 -7.90
C SER A 102 3.34 -20.11 -8.25
N TRP A 103 2.62 -19.49 -7.33
CA TRP A 103 2.03 -18.17 -7.53
C TRP A 103 2.95 -17.01 -7.16
N GLY A 104 3.96 -17.23 -6.32
CA GLY A 104 4.75 -16.16 -5.69
C GLY A 104 5.01 -16.37 -4.20
N MET A 105 5.18 -15.27 -3.47
CA MET A 105 5.33 -15.23 -2.00
C MET A 105 5.14 -13.81 -1.46
N ASP A 106 5.08 -13.68 -0.13
CA ASP A 106 5.36 -12.42 0.56
C ASP A 106 6.85 -12.10 0.43
N VAL A 107 7.15 -10.98 -0.23
CA VAL A 107 8.52 -10.60 -0.57
C VAL A 107 9.06 -9.50 0.34
N LEU A 108 8.27 -8.96 1.28
CA LEU A 108 8.70 -7.84 2.09
C LEU A 108 8.78 -8.19 3.57
N LYS A 109 9.80 -7.63 4.23
CA LYS A 109 9.88 -7.60 5.69
C LYS A 109 9.75 -6.15 6.15
N VAL A 110 8.77 -5.91 7.01
CA VAL A 110 8.37 -4.54 7.41
C VAL A 110 8.84 -4.17 8.80
N GLY A 111 8.78 -5.08 9.77
CA GLY A 111 9.12 -4.76 11.17
C GLY A 111 8.29 -3.59 11.72
N THR A 112 8.95 -2.59 12.27
CA THR A 112 8.34 -1.34 12.79
C THR A 112 8.45 -0.16 11.80
N SER A 113 8.69 -0.43 10.52
CA SER A 113 8.68 0.58 9.45
C SER A 113 7.28 0.93 8.96
N LEU A 114 7.20 1.78 7.93
CA LEU A 114 5.98 1.98 7.13
C LEU A 114 5.83 0.94 5.99
N GLY A 115 6.79 0.04 5.81
CA GLY A 115 6.67 -1.05 4.84
C GLY A 115 6.49 -0.55 3.41
N ALA A 116 5.49 -1.10 2.73
CA ALA A 116 5.12 -0.77 1.36
C ALA A 116 4.11 0.39 1.27
N GLY A 117 4.42 1.52 1.89
CA GLY A 117 3.60 2.73 1.80
C GLY A 117 2.47 2.82 2.83
N SER A 118 2.64 2.23 4.01
CA SER A 118 1.79 2.56 5.16
C SER A 118 1.88 4.05 5.50
N ILE A 119 0.91 4.53 6.28
CA ILE A 119 0.69 5.94 6.52
C ILE A 119 0.99 6.36 7.97
N ALA A 120 1.51 7.57 8.09
CA ALA A 120 1.80 8.26 9.32
C ALA A 120 1.37 9.73 9.20
N CYS A 121 1.53 10.50 10.27
CA CYS A 121 1.53 11.95 10.19
C CYS A 121 2.80 12.53 10.77
N HIS A 122 3.26 13.61 10.17
CA HIS A 122 4.30 14.47 10.72
C HIS A 122 3.62 15.58 11.53
N TYR A 123 4.00 15.71 12.79
CA TYR A 123 3.53 16.78 13.66
C TYR A 123 4.69 17.30 14.51
N ARG A 124 5.02 18.58 14.30
CA ARG A 124 6.22 19.23 14.86
C ARG A 124 7.49 18.54 14.36
N ASP A 125 8.25 17.90 15.24
CA ASP A 125 9.54 17.26 14.93
C ASP A 125 9.44 15.73 15.04
N SER A 126 8.26 15.14 14.81
CA SER A 126 8.01 13.72 15.10
C SER A 126 7.02 13.07 14.14
N LEU A 127 7.27 11.78 13.87
CA LEU A 127 6.40 10.92 13.09
C LEU A 127 5.50 10.09 14.00
N PHE A 128 4.20 10.08 13.69
CA PHE A 128 3.20 9.31 14.41
C PHE A 128 2.52 8.33 13.47
N ARG A 129 2.57 7.04 13.80
CA ARG A 129 1.91 6.00 13.03
C ARG A 129 0.40 6.14 13.18
N VAL A 130 -0.32 6.22 12.05
CA VAL A 130 -1.77 6.32 12.07
C VAL A 130 -2.35 5.04 12.68
N GLY A 131 -3.27 5.23 13.63
CA GLY A 131 -3.96 4.14 14.30
C GLY A 131 -3.16 3.48 15.42
N ASP A 132 -2.03 3.97 15.90
CA ASP A 132 -1.41 3.36 17.10
C ASP A 132 -2.34 3.41 18.35
N ASN A 133 -3.35 4.27 18.34
CA ASN A 133 -4.48 4.33 19.27
C ASN A 133 -5.81 4.66 18.52
N GLY A 134 -6.91 4.83 19.26
CA GLY A 134 -8.24 5.04 18.67
C GLY A 134 -8.80 3.80 17.97
N SER A 135 -9.93 3.95 17.30
CA SER A 135 -10.59 2.85 16.58
C SER A 135 -10.21 2.90 15.10
N GLY A 136 -10.28 1.76 14.42
CA GLY A 136 -10.13 1.72 12.96
C GLY A 136 -10.96 0.62 12.32
N ALA A 137 -11.15 0.70 11.01
CA ALA A 137 -11.95 -0.26 10.27
C ALA A 137 -11.54 -0.34 8.80
N TYR A 138 -11.74 -1.52 8.23
CA TYR A 138 -11.67 -1.80 6.80
C TYR A 138 -13.08 -1.81 6.18
N ARG A 139 -13.18 -1.33 4.94
CA ARG A 139 -14.34 -1.50 4.07
C ARG A 139 -13.92 -1.71 2.62
N ALA A 140 -14.48 -2.73 1.97
CA ALA A 140 -14.50 -2.83 0.51
C ALA A 140 -15.42 -1.74 -0.06
N VAL A 141 -14.88 -0.83 -0.87
CA VAL A 141 -15.65 0.28 -1.47
C VAL A 141 -16.21 -0.15 -2.82
N VAL A 142 -15.36 -0.73 -3.66
CA VAL A 142 -15.76 -1.37 -4.90
C VAL A 142 -14.79 -2.50 -5.21
N GLU A 143 -15.33 -3.64 -5.60
CA GLU A 143 -14.57 -4.72 -6.18
C GLU A 143 -15.08 -4.96 -7.60
N GLY A 144 -14.17 -4.87 -8.57
CA GLY A 144 -14.49 -5.04 -9.97
C GLY A 144 -13.41 -5.85 -10.68
N PRO A 145 -13.65 -6.26 -11.94
CA PRO A 145 -12.68 -7.07 -12.68
C PRO A 145 -11.43 -6.32 -13.11
N LEU A 146 -11.50 -4.99 -13.27
CA LEU A 146 -10.37 -4.18 -13.74
C LEU A 146 -9.82 -3.21 -12.70
N ARG A 147 -10.60 -2.93 -11.65
CA ARG A 147 -10.26 -1.99 -10.59
C ARG A 147 -10.98 -2.39 -9.33
N SER A 148 -10.26 -2.36 -8.23
CA SER A 148 -10.81 -2.49 -6.89
C SER A 148 -10.32 -1.35 -5.99
N LEU A 149 -11.11 -1.01 -4.98
CA LEU A 149 -10.86 0.08 -4.04
C LEU A 149 -11.31 -0.35 -2.65
N LEU A 150 -10.41 -0.21 -1.69
CA LEU A 150 -10.70 -0.37 -0.27
C LEU A 150 -10.50 0.95 0.47
N GLU A 151 -11.09 1.03 1.66
CA GLU A 151 -10.93 2.14 2.60
C GLU A 151 -10.51 1.59 3.96
N LEU A 152 -9.44 2.15 4.52
CA LEU A 152 -9.08 2.04 5.92
C LEU A 152 -9.45 3.36 6.59
N SER A 153 -10.23 3.29 7.66
CA SER A 153 -10.65 4.47 8.42
C SER A 153 -10.11 4.36 9.84
N PHE A 154 -9.73 5.50 10.42
CA PHE A 154 -9.26 5.62 11.79
C PHE A 154 -9.97 6.80 12.42
N SER A 155 -10.66 6.57 13.54
CA SER A 155 -11.48 7.58 14.20
C SER A 155 -11.05 7.78 15.65
N GLY A 156 -11.03 9.04 16.08
CA GLY A 156 -10.58 9.40 17.43
C GLY A 156 -9.11 9.06 17.68
N TRP A 157 -8.28 9.07 16.63
CA TRP A 157 -6.84 8.88 16.78
C TRP A 157 -6.24 10.11 17.45
N ASN A 158 -5.63 9.92 18.62
CA ASN A 158 -5.06 11.00 19.41
C ASN A 158 -3.56 11.14 19.15
N VAL A 159 -3.15 12.33 18.74
CA VAL A 159 -1.74 12.70 18.60
C VAL A 159 -1.47 13.93 19.43
N SER A 160 -0.71 13.77 20.51
CA SER A 160 -0.33 14.88 21.40
C SER A 160 -1.52 15.73 21.88
N GLY A 161 -2.68 15.10 22.15
CA GLY A 161 -3.89 15.77 22.59
C GLY A 161 -4.82 16.25 21.47
N GLN A 162 -4.40 16.19 20.20
CA GLN A 162 -5.27 16.47 19.06
C GLN A 162 -6.00 15.19 18.63
N SER A 163 -7.32 15.27 18.44
CA SER A 163 -8.12 14.18 17.89
C SER A 163 -8.22 14.35 16.39
N VAL A 164 -7.78 13.34 15.64
CA VAL A 164 -7.74 13.32 14.18
C VAL A 164 -8.45 12.07 13.68
N ASP A 165 -9.26 12.25 12.66
CA ASP A 165 -9.84 11.14 11.89
C ASP A 165 -9.09 11.04 10.56
N VAL A 166 -8.69 9.82 10.21
CA VAL A 166 -7.89 9.54 9.01
C VAL A 166 -8.63 8.56 8.11
N VAL A 167 -8.67 8.84 6.82
CA VAL A 167 -9.16 7.91 5.80
C VAL A 167 -8.04 7.63 4.81
N HIS A 168 -7.70 6.36 4.66
CA HIS A 168 -6.77 5.88 3.64
C HIS A 168 -7.53 5.05 2.60
N ARG A 169 -7.66 5.58 1.39
CA ARG A 169 -8.23 4.87 0.25
C ARG A 169 -7.12 4.27 -0.59
N VAL A 170 -7.22 2.96 -0.84
CA VAL A 170 -6.23 2.20 -1.60
C VAL A 170 -6.90 1.58 -2.81
N GLY A 171 -6.48 2.00 -4.00
CA GLY A 171 -7.02 1.55 -5.27
C GLY A 171 -5.99 0.79 -6.10
N ILE A 172 -6.36 -0.39 -6.60
CA ILE A 172 -5.53 -1.20 -7.49
C ILE A 172 -6.24 -1.38 -8.84
N GLN A 173 -5.45 -1.41 -9.92
CA GLN A 173 -5.95 -1.55 -11.29
C GLN A 173 -5.26 -2.72 -11.99
N ALA A 174 -5.95 -3.38 -12.89
CA ALA A 174 -5.39 -4.46 -13.70
C ALA A 174 -4.15 -4.01 -14.49
N GLY A 175 -3.11 -4.84 -14.50
CA GLY A 175 -1.87 -4.65 -15.26
C GLY A 175 -0.87 -3.65 -14.66
N THR A 176 -1.19 -2.97 -13.57
CA THR A 176 -0.26 -2.04 -12.90
C THR A 176 0.66 -2.77 -11.94
N ARG A 177 1.83 -2.18 -11.62
CA ARG A 177 2.73 -2.69 -10.55
C ARG A 177 2.68 -1.83 -9.30
N TYR A 178 1.55 -1.13 -9.12
CA TYR A 178 1.33 -0.18 -8.05
C TYR A 178 -0.12 -0.19 -7.59
N TYR A 179 -0.34 0.31 -6.38
CA TYR A 179 -1.62 0.82 -5.93
C TYR A 179 -1.57 2.35 -5.81
N ASN A 180 -2.72 3.01 -5.94
CA ASN A 180 -2.89 4.42 -5.63
C ASN A 180 -3.33 4.55 -4.17
N GLY A 181 -2.61 5.31 -3.38
CA GLY A 181 -2.96 5.66 -2.01
C GLY A 181 -3.47 7.09 -1.95
N ARG A 182 -4.52 7.31 -1.16
CA ARG A 182 -5.08 8.64 -0.92
C ARG A 182 -5.41 8.81 0.55
N ILE A 183 -4.86 9.85 1.16
CA ILE A 183 -4.93 10.11 2.60
C ILE A 183 -5.72 11.38 2.84
N SER A 184 -6.82 11.27 3.58
CA SER A 184 -7.61 12.39 4.08
C SER A 184 -7.42 12.50 5.58
N LEU A 185 -7.08 13.71 6.06
CA LEU A 185 -7.06 14.04 7.48
C LEU A 185 -8.23 14.97 7.79
N SER A 186 -8.92 14.74 8.89
CA SER A 186 -10.01 15.61 9.33
C SER A 186 -10.08 15.71 10.85
N GLY A 187 -10.59 16.83 11.35
CA GLY A 187 -10.63 17.15 12.77
C GLY A 187 -10.50 18.66 12.99
N ALA A 188 -10.90 19.14 14.16
CA ALA A 188 -10.79 20.56 14.48
C ALA A 188 -9.32 20.95 14.74
N GLY A 189 -8.78 21.87 13.93
CA GLY A 189 -7.43 22.40 14.12
C GLY A 189 -6.30 21.43 13.80
N VAL A 190 -6.51 20.53 12.83
CA VAL A 190 -5.46 19.62 12.34
C VAL A 190 -4.33 20.44 11.72
N GLU A 191 -3.16 20.36 12.34
CA GLU A 191 -1.90 20.99 11.87
C GLU A 191 -0.87 19.92 11.51
N MET A 192 -1.32 18.76 11.02
CA MET A 192 -0.47 17.60 10.74
C MET A 192 -0.40 17.34 9.25
N ASP A 193 0.77 16.91 8.81
CA ASP A 193 1.00 16.55 7.42
C ASP A 193 0.94 15.04 7.23
N PRO A 194 0.23 14.52 6.21
CA PRO A 194 0.27 13.10 5.88
C PRO A 194 1.69 12.66 5.52
N VAL A 195 2.04 11.45 5.93
CA VAL A 195 3.32 10.81 5.62
C VAL A 195 3.06 9.42 5.06
N THR A 196 3.85 9.05 4.05
CA THR A 196 3.99 7.66 3.61
C THR A 196 5.48 7.31 3.50
N GLY A 197 5.83 6.04 3.33
CA GLY A 197 7.24 5.64 3.30
C GLY A 197 7.51 4.27 2.72
N ILE A 198 8.81 4.02 2.51
CA ILE A 198 9.40 2.78 2.02
C ILE A 198 10.30 2.24 3.13
N VAL A 199 10.11 0.98 3.52
CA VAL A 199 11.03 0.29 4.42
C VAL A 199 12.46 0.26 3.85
N ASN A 200 13.46 0.52 4.67
CA ASN A 200 14.87 0.57 4.26
C ASN A 200 15.79 -0.42 4.99
N MET A 201 15.24 -1.44 5.67
CA MET A 201 15.98 -2.48 6.41
C MET A 201 17.13 -3.15 5.63
N LYS A 202 17.05 -3.17 4.30
CA LYS A 202 18.02 -3.81 3.40
C LYS A 202 18.45 -2.86 2.26
N SER A 203 18.27 -1.55 2.43
CA SER A 203 18.65 -0.54 1.43
C SER A 203 19.27 0.68 2.10
N ASP A 204 20.51 0.99 1.73
CA ASP A 204 21.29 2.07 2.34
C ASP A 204 21.15 3.42 1.59
N SER A 205 20.31 3.47 0.54
CA SER A 205 20.15 4.68 -0.27
C SER A 205 18.74 4.87 -0.81
N LEU A 206 18.24 6.09 -0.68
CA LEU A 206 17.07 6.57 -1.39
C LEU A 206 17.48 7.30 -2.67
N HIS A 207 17.01 6.82 -3.82
CA HIS A 207 17.13 7.53 -5.09
C HIS A 207 15.94 8.50 -5.22
N VAL A 208 16.22 9.80 -5.21
CA VAL A 208 15.23 10.85 -5.46
C VAL A 208 15.43 11.40 -6.86
N MET A 209 14.37 11.43 -7.67
CA MET A 209 14.46 11.88 -9.06
C MET A 209 13.18 12.56 -9.54
N GLU A 210 13.35 13.62 -10.32
CA GLU A 210 12.28 14.16 -11.15
C GLU A 210 12.03 13.19 -12.31
N LEU A 211 10.87 12.55 -12.30
CA LEU A 211 10.49 11.59 -13.35
C LEU A 211 9.96 12.31 -14.59
N ASN A 212 9.27 13.44 -14.36
CA ASN A 212 8.91 14.44 -15.35
C ASN A 212 8.72 15.81 -14.65
N GLU A 213 8.15 16.80 -15.34
CA GLU A 213 7.95 18.17 -14.81
C GLU A 213 7.02 18.26 -13.58
N ARG A 214 6.24 17.21 -13.29
CA ARG A 214 5.15 17.24 -12.29
C ARG A 214 5.22 16.14 -11.25
N VAL A 215 6.07 15.14 -11.44
CA VAL A 215 6.10 13.95 -10.58
C VAL A 215 7.53 13.69 -10.11
N THR A 216 7.67 13.59 -8.79
CA THR A 216 8.91 13.18 -8.12
C THR A 216 8.80 11.72 -7.72
N GLY A 217 9.85 10.94 -7.99
CA GLY A 217 9.99 9.55 -7.57
C GLY A 217 10.99 9.42 -6.43
N PHE A 218 10.63 8.62 -5.42
CA PHE A 218 11.49 8.19 -4.32
C PHE A 218 11.61 6.67 -4.39
N LEU A 219 12.81 6.15 -4.64
CA LEU A 219 13.03 4.77 -5.05
C LEU A 219 14.14 4.11 -4.20
N THR A 220 13.89 2.89 -3.74
CA THR A 220 14.95 1.97 -3.30
C THR A 220 15.09 0.84 -4.33
N HIS A 221 16.32 0.40 -4.59
CA HIS A 221 16.62 -0.71 -5.49
C HIS A 221 17.79 -1.51 -4.92
N ALA A 222 17.48 -2.67 -4.34
CA ALA A 222 18.44 -3.48 -3.59
C ALA A 222 18.01 -4.96 -3.59
N PRO A 223 18.90 -5.89 -3.22
CA PRO A 223 18.55 -7.27 -2.90
C PRO A 223 17.76 -7.34 -1.58
N GLN A 224 16.57 -6.75 -1.59
CA GLN A 224 15.79 -6.45 -0.39
C GLN A 224 14.50 -7.27 -0.27
N SER A 225 14.24 -8.19 -1.20
CA SER A 225 13.15 -9.16 -1.01
C SER A 225 13.47 -10.19 0.07
N GLU A 226 12.46 -10.91 0.55
CA GLU A 226 12.64 -12.04 1.48
C GLU A 226 13.40 -13.23 0.86
N ASP A 227 13.33 -13.41 -0.46
CA ASP A 227 14.15 -14.40 -1.18
C ASP A 227 15.52 -13.86 -1.64
N THR A 228 15.94 -12.70 -1.13
CA THR A 228 17.25 -12.04 -1.37
C THR A 228 17.50 -11.55 -2.80
N THR A 229 16.45 -11.50 -3.60
CA THR A 229 16.45 -11.02 -4.99
C THR A 229 16.22 -9.51 -5.07
N MET A 230 16.47 -8.92 -6.24
CA MET A 230 16.23 -7.50 -6.46
C MET A 230 14.75 -7.16 -6.37
N LEU A 231 14.44 -6.17 -5.54
CA LEU A 231 13.14 -5.55 -5.43
C LEU A 231 13.33 -4.04 -5.53
N ALA A 232 12.66 -3.42 -6.50
CA ALA A 232 12.51 -1.96 -6.54
C ALA A 232 11.19 -1.58 -5.86
N MET A 233 11.25 -0.67 -4.89
CA MET A 233 10.08 -0.04 -4.27
C MET A 233 10.12 1.44 -4.56
N ALA A 234 9.04 2.00 -5.10
CA ALA A 234 9.00 3.43 -5.44
C ALA A 234 7.72 4.11 -4.98
N LEU A 235 7.86 5.29 -4.41
CA LEU A 235 6.80 6.25 -4.19
C LEU A 235 6.85 7.29 -5.30
N LEU A 236 5.74 7.47 -6.02
CA LEU A 236 5.56 8.58 -6.93
C LEU A 236 4.54 9.54 -6.31
N VAL A 237 4.90 10.81 -6.29
CA VAL A 237 4.10 11.90 -5.71
C VAL A 237 4.15 13.07 -6.69
N HIS A 238 3.07 13.85 -6.81
CA HIS A 238 3.16 15.11 -7.53
C HIS A 238 4.17 16.02 -6.85
N SER A 239 5.09 16.61 -7.62
CA SER A 239 6.21 17.38 -7.08
C SER A 239 5.76 18.59 -6.24
N ALA A 240 4.57 19.14 -6.53
CA ALA A 240 3.98 20.23 -5.77
C ALA A 240 3.51 19.80 -4.36
N ASP A 241 3.25 18.51 -4.15
CA ASP A 241 2.72 17.96 -2.91
C ASP A 241 3.83 17.40 -2.01
N VAL A 242 5.11 17.52 -2.40
CA VAL A 242 6.24 17.09 -1.57
C VAL A 242 6.65 18.24 -0.64
N LYS A 243 6.41 18.10 0.67
CA LYS A 243 6.92 19.05 1.68
C LYS A 243 8.35 18.77 2.08
N GLU A 244 8.62 17.51 2.42
CA GLU A 244 9.89 17.05 2.95
C GLU A 244 10.02 15.55 2.68
N TYR A 245 11.25 15.04 2.69
CA TYR A 245 11.52 13.62 2.78
C TYR A 245 12.73 13.39 3.67
N GLY A 246 12.81 12.22 4.29
CA GLY A 246 13.87 11.91 5.23
C GLY A 246 13.99 10.43 5.54
N GLU A 247 14.76 10.12 6.57
CA GLU A 247 14.99 8.76 7.05
C GLU A 247 14.63 8.67 8.53
N ALA A 248 13.81 7.68 8.89
CA ALA A 248 13.45 7.37 10.25
C ALA A 248 14.63 6.66 10.96
N PRO A 249 14.73 6.72 12.30
CA PRO A 249 15.79 6.02 13.03
C PRO A 249 15.87 4.53 12.70
N GLY A 250 17.07 3.96 12.63
CA GLY A 250 17.24 2.52 12.37
C GLY A 250 16.76 1.59 13.51
N SER A 251 16.46 2.14 14.69
CA SER A 251 15.90 1.39 15.83
C SER A 251 15.28 2.34 16.86
N GLY A 252 14.52 1.78 17.82
CA GLY A 252 13.89 2.54 18.89
C GLY A 252 12.37 2.39 18.92
N GLY A 253 11.70 3.34 19.54
CA GLY A 253 10.23 3.40 19.56
C GLY A 253 9.66 4.10 18.33
N GLY A 254 8.42 3.75 17.94
CA GLY A 254 7.68 4.44 16.89
C GLY A 254 7.90 3.85 15.50
N ILE A 255 8.20 4.70 14.53
CA ILE A 255 8.49 4.32 13.14
C ILE A 255 10.01 4.26 12.99
N THR A 256 10.53 3.13 12.50
CA THR A 256 11.96 2.90 12.28
C THR A 256 12.24 2.43 10.86
N GLU A 257 13.50 2.42 10.43
CA GLU A 257 13.94 1.76 9.19
C GLU A 257 13.04 2.11 7.99
N THR A 258 12.81 3.41 7.78
CA THR A 258 11.89 3.94 6.78
C THR A 258 12.48 5.16 6.10
N TYR A 259 12.53 5.17 4.77
CA TYR A 259 12.57 6.41 4.01
C TYR A 259 11.15 6.95 3.88
N TYR A 260 10.90 8.16 4.39
CA TYR A 260 9.57 8.75 4.43
C TYR A 260 9.47 10.00 3.56
N VAL A 261 8.25 10.29 3.11
CA VAL A 261 7.88 11.51 2.38
C VAL A 261 6.72 12.15 3.12
N VAL A 262 6.90 13.42 3.50
CA VAL A 262 5.87 14.29 4.05
C VAL A 262 5.14 14.97 2.90
N LEU A 263 3.82 14.81 2.88
CA LEU A 263 2.95 15.27 1.82
C LEU A 263 2.23 16.57 2.22
N ASP A 264 2.03 17.47 1.26
CA ASP A 264 1.15 18.61 1.44
C ASP A 264 -0.30 18.19 1.15
N ALA A 265 -1.07 17.91 2.21
CA ALA A 265 -2.53 17.97 2.12
C ALA A 265 -2.94 19.42 2.34
N GLY A 266 -2.91 20.24 1.29
CA GLY A 266 -3.29 21.65 1.40
C GLY A 266 -4.74 21.81 1.90
N GLY A 267 -4.95 22.05 3.19
CA GLY A 267 -6.28 22.21 3.79
C GLY A 267 -7.13 20.94 3.70
N ASP A 268 -8.39 21.05 3.23
CA ASP A 268 -9.35 19.93 3.06
C ASP A 268 -9.04 19.01 1.84
N GLN A 269 -7.81 19.05 1.30
CA GLN A 269 -7.44 18.23 0.14
C GLN A 269 -6.80 16.91 0.56
N ASP A 270 -7.09 15.87 -0.22
CA ASP A 270 -6.51 14.55 0.00
C ASP A 270 -5.07 14.51 -0.55
N ALA A 271 -4.13 13.96 0.21
CA ALA A 271 -2.78 13.68 -0.30
C ALA A 271 -2.79 12.38 -1.12
N GLU A 272 -2.27 12.42 -2.36
CA GLU A 272 -2.27 11.28 -3.29
C GLU A 272 -0.85 10.81 -3.61
N TYR A 273 -0.66 9.50 -3.67
CA TYR A 273 0.60 8.87 -4.07
C TYR A 273 0.36 7.56 -4.81
N ARG A 274 1.39 7.08 -5.52
CA ARG A 274 1.43 5.71 -6.07
C ARG A 274 2.60 4.95 -5.49
N PHE A 275 2.33 3.78 -4.93
CA PHE A 275 3.38 2.89 -4.42
C PHE A 275 3.61 1.73 -5.39
N TYR A 276 4.82 1.64 -5.94
CA TYR A 276 5.24 0.62 -6.89
C TYR A 276 6.07 -0.47 -6.21
N ALA A 277 5.87 -1.70 -6.65
CA ALA A 277 6.70 -2.85 -6.30
C ALA A 277 7.10 -3.60 -7.57
N LEU A 278 8.41 -3.65 -7.85
CA LEU A 278 9.02 -4.21 -9.05
C LEU A 278 9.98 -5.32 -8.64
N TRP A 279 9.52 -6.57 -8.64
CA TRP A 279 10.27 -7.73 -8.17
C TRP A 279 10.91 -8.49 -9.32
N GLU A 280 12.23 -8.70 -9.32
CA GLU A 280 12.94 -9.27 -10.49
C GLU A 280 12.49 -10.69 -10.88
N GLN A 281 11.86 -11.41 -9.98
CA GLN A 281 11.30 -12.74 -10.28
C GLN A 281 9.99 -12.65 -11.08
N GLU A 282 9.24 -11.54 -10.99
CA GLU A 282 8.08 -11.28 -11.87
C GLU A 282 8.55 -10.91 -13.29
N ASP A 283 9.58 -10.07 -13.39
CA ASP A 283 10.18 -9.66 -14.66
C ASP A 283 11.67 -9.34 -14.45
N PRO A 284 12.59 -10.04 -15.15
CA PRO A 284 14.03 -9.85 -14.98
C PRO A 284 14.52 -8.42 -15.23
N ARG A 285 13.75 -7.59 -15.95
CA ARG A 285 14.08 -6.17 -16.14
C ARG A 285 14.17 -5.40 -14.83
N TRP A 286 13.45 -5.81 -13.78
CA TRP A 286 13.49 -5.14 -12.48
C TRP A 286 14.81 -5.34 -11.72
N SER A 287 15.70 -6.21 -12.20
CA SER A 287 17.09 -6.29 -11.73
C SER A 287 17.94 -5.08 -12.12
N SER A 288 17.51 -4.26 -13.09
CA SER A 288 18.24 -3.10 -13.60
C SER A 288 17.60 -1.78 -13.13
N LEU A 289 18.39 -0.95 -12.43
CA LEU A 289 17.96 0.38 -12.01
C LEU A 289 17.59 1.28 -13.21
N GLU A 290 18.26 1.11 -14.35
CA GLU A 290 17.97 1.86 -15.58
C GLU A 290 16.59 1.49 -16.15
N GLU A 291 16.26 0.19 -16.19
CA GLU A 291 14.95 -0.30 -16.65
C GLU A 291 13.84 0.13 -15.71
N VAL A 292 14.08 0.03 -14.39
CA VAL A 292 13.17 0.53 -13.35
C VAL A 292 12.92 2.02 -13.55
N THR A 293 13.97 2.84 -13.64
CA THR A 293 13.85 4.30 -13.81
C THR A 293 13.10 4.65 -15.10
N SER A 294 13.43 3.98 -16.21
CA SER A 294 12.77 4.17 -17.49
C SER A 294 11.28 3.78 -17.43
N PHE A 295 10.93 2.73 -16.69
CA PHE A 295 9.55 2.35 -16.44
C PHE A 295 8.82 3.40 -15.61
N LEU A 296 9.40 3.88 -14.50
CA LEU A 296 8.78 4.88 -13.64
C LEU A 296 8.55 6.21 -14.36
N ARG A 297 9.46 6.65 -15.24
CA ARG A 297 9.26 7.84 -16.09
C ARG A 297 8.02 7.72 -16.97
N ARG A 298 7.84 6.57 -17.64
CA ARG A 298 6.64 6.32 -18.45
C ARG A 298 5.36 6.28 -17.62
N GLU A 299 5.43 5.76 -16.40
CA GLU A 299 4.27 5.74 -15.50
C GLU A 299 3.93 7.12 -14.93
N ALA A 300 4.93 7.97 -14.72
CA ALA A 300 4.73 9.38 -14.38
C ALA A 300 4.04 10.13 -15.54
N ASP A 301 4.48 9.92 -16.78
CA ASP A 301 3.83 10.52 -17.96
C ASP A 301 2.37 10.06 -18.10
N ARG A 302 2.11 8.76 -17.88
CA ARG A 302 0.73 8.22 -17.87
C ARG A 302 -0.13 8.74 -16.73
N TRP A 303 0.46 9.16 -15.61
CA TRP A 303 -0.31 9.78 -14.53
C TRP A 303 -0.88 11.13 -15.00
N GLU A 304 -0.07 11.93 -15.68
CA GLU A 304 -0.45 13.26 -16.15
C GLU A 304 -1.32 13.25 -17.41
N GLU A 305 -1.37 12.13 -18.15
CA GLU A 305 -2.17 11.99 -19.36
C GLU A 305 -3.59 11.47 -19.08
N PRO A 306 -4.64 12.32 -19.14
CA PRO A 306 -6.00 11.83 -19.06
C PRO A 306 -6.30 10.90 -20.25
N VAL A 307 -6.97 9.79 -19.98
CA VAL A 307 -7.40 8.83 -21.02
C VAL A 307 -8.20 9.56 -22.10
N ARG A 308 -7.63 9.67 -23.30
CA ARG A 308 -8.33 10.23 -24.47
C ARG A 308 -9.13 9.13 -25.14
N ILE A 309 -10.45 9.15 -24.96
CA ILE A 309 -11.36 8.23 -25.67
C ILE A 309 -11.80 8.91 -26.96
N GLU A 310 -11.20 8.50 -28.09
CA GLU A 310 -11.72 8.85 -29.40
C GLU A 310 -12.73 7.81 -29.86
N LYS A 311 -13.98 8.24 -30.05
CA LYS A 311 -15.03 7.39 -30.58
C LYS A 311 -14.82 7.31 -32.11
N GLN A 312 -14.31 6.18 -32.60
CA GLN A 312 -14.32 5.91 -34.03
C GLN A 312 -15.78 5.86 -34.52
N LYS A 313 -16.11 6.69 -35.52
CA LYS A 313 -17.42 6.77 -36.15
C LYS A 313 -17.63 5.63 -37.13
#